data_AF-A0A2V8P0E5-F1
#
_entry.id   AF-A0A2V8P0E5-F1
#
_cell.length_a   1.000
_cell.length_b   1.000
_cell.length_c   1.000
_cell.angle_alpha   90.00
_cell.angle_beta   90.00
_cell.angle_gamma   90.00
#
_symmetry.space_group_name_H-M   'P 1'
#
loop_
_entity.id
_entity.type
_entity.pdbx_description
1 polymer ?
#
loop_
_entity_poly.entity_id
_entity_poly.type
_entity_poly.pdbx_seq_one_letter_code
_entity_poly.pdbx_strand_id
1 'polypeptide(L)'
;IGLQTVTGLDLRQLSAMVGRQLPFFSLIVPFWLVWAFAGFRGMLEIWPAILIAGVCFAVPQFLISNFHGPWLVDVVAAVFSLASLALFMKLWHPKRIWRFPGEVISAATETQRHGDEKDGLENDPTTKEAKRSLNSAIRNPQSEILRAWLPWIILSVVVFVWGLPQTKALLDGISLPKIPVPGLDKLVMRMPPVVAKPTAEAAIFSFNWLSATGSGIFLASIIAGLAMGYSLRELLRVYWKTLKLVRFSLLTIAAMMAIGFTTRYSGMDATLGLAFARTGFLYPFFGTLLGWMGVALTGSDTSSNVLFGSLQKITATQLGLSPTLMAAANSSGGVMGKMIDAQSIVVASTATRWYGHEGDILRYVFFHSLALATLVGILVLLQAYVFTSMIVK
;
A
#
# COMPACT_ATOMS: atom_id res chain seq x y z
N ILE A 1 6.92 4.51 -9.49
CA ILE A 1 7.13 4.08 -10.90
C ILE A 1 6.17 4.82 -11.84
N GLY A 2 4.85 4.64 -11.74
CA GLY A 2 3.89 5.36 -12.61
C GLY A 2 4.11 6.89 -12.64
N LEU A 3 4.39 7.48 -11.46
CA LEU A 3 4.72 8.90 -11.34
C LEU A 3 5.97 9.32 -12.14
N GLN A 4 7.04 8.52 -12.12
CA GLN A 4 8.25 8.77 -12.93
C GLN A 4 7.91 8.71 -14.42
N THR A 5 7.11 7.73 -14.85
CA THR A 5 6.73 7.57 -16.26
C THR A 5 6.03 8.81 -16.79
N VAL A 6 5.16 9.43 -15.99
CA VAL A 6 4.41 10.63 -16.43
C VAL A 6 5.10 11.95 -16.20
N THR A 7 5.93 12.06 -15.17
CA THR A 7 6.64 13.31 -14.84
C THR A 7 8.03 13.40 -15.45
N GLY A 8 8.67 12.27 -15.77
CA GLY A 8 10.08 12.21 -16.15
C GLY A 8 11.06 12.62 -15.03
N LEU A 9 10.59 12.75 -13.78
CA LEU A 9 11.43 13.05 -12.62
C LEU A 9 12.20 11.80 -12.17
N ASP A 10 13.35 12.00 -11.52
CA ASP A 10 14.16 10.89 -11.04
C ASP A 10 13.41 10.05 -10.00
N LEU A 11 13.50 8.72 -10.15
CA LEU A 11 12.77 7.79 -9.30
C LEU A 11 13.25 7.81 -7.86
N ARG A 12 14.55 7.98 -7.63
CA ARG A 12 15.11 8.03 -6.27
C ARG A 12 14.75 9.33 -5.59
N GLN A 13 14.76 10.45 -6.31
CA GLN A 13 14.30 11.73 -5.78
C GLN A 13 12.82 11.68 -5.39
N LEU A 14 11.96 11.14 -6.25
CA LEU A 14 10.54 10.94 -5.93
C LEU A 14 10.35 10.03 -4.71
N SER A 15 11.08 8.90 -4.67
CA SER A 15 11.06 7.96 -3.54
C SER A 15 11.47 8.64 -2.24
N ALA A 16 12.60 9.36 -2.24
CA ALA A 16 13.11 10.06 -1.08
C ALA A 16 12.11 11.14 -0.61
N MET A 17 11.45 11.83 -1.53
CA MET A 17 10.52 12.89 -1.19
C MET A 17 9.23 12.36 -0.56
N VAL A 18 8.61 11.32 -1.14
CA VAL A 18 7.49 10.60 -0.51
C VAL A 18 7.93 10.05 0.86
N GLY A 19 9.15 9.53 0.91
CA GLY A 19 9.84 9.06 2.12
C GLY A 19 10.10 10.12 3.20
N ARG A 20 9.97 11.41 2.89
CA ARG A 20 10.04 12.52 3.86
C ARG A 20 8.67 13.03 4.27
N GLN A 21 7.60 12.52 3.65
CA GLN A 21 6.21 12.87 3.93
C GLN A 21 5.53 11.77 4.73
N LEU A 22 5.57 10.52 4.24
CA LEU A 22 4.81 9.41 4.80
C LEU A 22 5.23 8.96 6.21
N PRO A 23 6.51 9.00 6.64
CA PRO A 23 6.87 8.47 7.96
C PRO A 23 6.13 9.11 9.15
N PHE A 24 5.79 10.40 9.07
CA PHE A 24 4.95 11.05 10.07
C PHE A 24 3.57 10.40 10.15
N PHE A 25 2.98 10.09 9.00
CA PHE A 25 1.68 9.45 8.92
C PHE A 25 1.74 7.97 9.25
N SER A 26 2.82 7.26 8.91
CA SER A 26 3.04 5.89 9.34
C SER A 26 3.15 5.75 10.86
N LEU A 27 3.59 6.80 11.55
CA LEU A 27 3.50 6.88 13.00
C LEU A 27 2.08 7.18 13.49
N ILE A 28 1.37 8.11 12.86
CA ILE A 28 0.03 8.57 13.31
C ILE A 28 -1.07 7.53 13.02
N VAL A 29 -1.04 6.87 11.86
CA VAL A 29 -2.12 6.00 11.37
C VAL A 29 -2.43 4.83 12.32
N PRO A 30 -1.44 4.10 12.88
CA PRO A 30 -1.72 3.06 13.87
C PRO A 30 -2.46 3.58 15.11
N PHE A 31 -2.09 4.76 15.63
CA PHE A 31 -2.81 5.41 16.74
C PHE A 31 -4.22 5.78 16.32
N TRP A 32 -4.38 6.37 15.13
CA TRP A 32 -5.67 6.78 14.61
C TRP A 32 -6.62 5.59 14.42
N LEU A 33 -6.11 4.47 13.93
CA LEU A 33 -6.89 3.25 13.71
C LEU A 33 -7.37 2.65 15.03
N VAL A 34 -6.47 2.54 16.03
CA VAL A 34 -6.87 2.03 17.35
C VAL A 34 -7.84 2.99 18.03
N TRP A 35 -7.63 4.31 17.89
CA TRP A 35 -8.54 5.30 18.43
C TRP A 35 -9.95 5.19 17.82
N ALA A 36 -10.04 5.05 16.49
CA ALA A 36 -11.31 4.88 15.79
C ALA A 36 -12.03 3.59 16.22
N PHE A 37 -11.29 2.51 16.47
CA PHE A 37 -11.84 1.20 16.81
C PHE A 37 -12.18 1.03 18.30
N ALA A 38 -11.25 1.36 19.21
CA ALA A 38 -11.36 1.08 20.65
C ALA A 38 -11.58 2.35 21.50
N GLY A 39 -11.71 3.52 20.86
CA GLY A 39 -11.83 4.80 21.54
C GLY A 39 -10.51 5.28 22.15
N PHE A 40 -10.50 6.52 22.65
CA PHE A 40 -9.27 7.20 23.10
C PHE A 40 -8.64 6.51 24.31
N ARG A 41 -9.49 6.03 25.24
CA ARG A 41 -9.03 5.30 26.43
C ARG A 41 -8.40 3.96 26.05
N GLY A 42 -9.00 3.21 25.13
CA GLY A 42 -8.45 1.95 24.63
C GLY A 42 -7.10 2.14 23.94
N MET A 43 -6.97 3.18 23.11
CA MET A 43 -5.68 3.56 22.50
C MET A 43 -4.62 3.87 23.55
N LEU A 44 -4.97 4.61 24.61
CA LEU A 44 -4.05 4.92 25.71
C LEU A 44 -3.70 3.70 26.57
N GLU A 45 -4.45 2.60 26.55
CA GLU A 45 -4.04 1.38 27.27
C GLU A 45 -2.90 0.64 26.55
N ILE A 46 -2.84 0.75 25.22
CA ILE A 46 -1.87 0.05 24.36
C ILE A 46 -0.91 0.98 23.62
N TRP A 47 -0.84 2.26 23.99
CA TRP A 47 0.01 3.26 23.34
C TRP A 47 1.49 2.85 23.19
N PRO A 48 2.14 2.13 24.12
CA PRO A 48 3.55 1.74 23.94
C PRO A 48 3.73 0.75 22.79
N ALA A 49 2.80 -0.20 22.64
CA ALA A 49 2.83 -1.18 21.57
C ALA A 49 2.57 -0.52 20.20
N ILE A 50 1.62 0.41 20.15
CA ILE A 50 1.32 1.19 18.94
C ILE A 50 2.53 2.06 18.56
N LEU A 51 3.16 2.70 19.54
CA LEU A 51 4.35 3.54 19.31
C LEU A 51 5.49 2.73 18.71
N ILE A 52 5.78 1.55 19.27
CA ILE A 52 6.84 0.68 18.77
C ILE A 52 6.52 0.21 17.36
N ALA A 53 5.29 -0.24 17.10
CA ALA A 53 4.89 -0.64 15.77
C ALA A 53 5.05 0.51 14.75
N GLY A 54 4.60 1.72 15.10
CA GLY A 54 4.69 2.90 14.24
C GLY A 54 6.12 3.38 14.00
N VAL A 55 6.94 3.50 15.05
CA VAL A 55 8.35 3.96 14.94
C VAL A 55 9.20 2.93 14.19
N CYS A 56 9.08 1.64 14.53
CA CYS A 56 9.81 0.57 13.86
C CYS A 56 9.36 0.34 12.41
N PHE A 57 8.21 0.90 12.01
CA PHE A 57 7.82 1.00 10.60
C PHE A 57 8.39 2.27 9.95
N ALA A 58 8.13 3.44 10.54
CA ALA A 58 8.45 4.75 9.98
C ALA A 58 9.95 4.97 9.77
N VAL A 59 10.80 4.49 10.69
CA VAL A 59 12.26 4.68 10.61
C VAL A 59 12.88 3.90 9.43
N PRO A 60 12.71 2.56 9.31
CA PRO A 60 13.18 1.84 8.13
C PRO A 60 12.54 2.36 6.84
N GLN A 61 11.26 2.75 6.87
CA GLN A 61 10.59 3.35 5.72
C GLN A 61 11.34 4.59 5.23
N PHE A 62 11.63 5.54 6.13
CA PHE A 62 12.40 6.74 5.82
C PHE A 62 13.80 6.43 5.30
N LEU A 63 14.54 5.53 5.95
CA LEU A 63 15.92 5.22 5.58
C LEU A 63 15.99 4.60 4.18
N ILE A 64 15.15 3.61 3.91
CA ILE A 64 15.20 2.87 2.65
C ILE A 64 14.72 3.75 1.50
N SER A 65 13.66 4.53 1.70
CA SER A 65 13.13 5.43 0.67
C SER A 65 14.14 6.51 0.27
N ASN A 66 14.95 7.00 1.22
CA ASN A 66 15.95 8.05 0.98
C ASN A 66 17.28 7.51 0.42
N PHE A 67 17.72 6.32 0.83
CA PHE A 67 19.07 5.81 0.48
C PHE A 67 19.09 4.70 -0.58
N HIS A 68 18.03 3.89 -0.71
CA HIS A 68 18.01 2.73 -1.62
C HIS A 68 17.03 2.91 -2.79
N GLY A 69 15.89 3.55 -2.53
CA GLY A 69 14.81 3.77 -3.48
C GLY A 69 13.53 2.98 -3.16
N PRO A 70 12.55 2.96 -4.07
CA PRO A 70 11.16 2.62 -3.73
C PRO A 70 10.85 1.12 -3.66
N TRP A 71 11.81 0.25 -3.94
CA TRP A 71 11.55 -1.15 -4.30
C TRP A 71 11.21 -2.05 -3.12
N LEU A 72 11.71 -1.72 -1.92
CA LEU A 72 11.66 -2.60 -0.74
C LEU A 72 11.21 -1.85 0.54
N VAL A 73 10.80 -0.60 0.39
CA VAL A 73 10.57 0.33 1.51
C VAL A 73 9.57 -0.27 2.52
N ASP A 74 8.36 -0.59 2.07
CA ASP A 74 7.30 -1.03 2.98
C ASP A 74 7.46 -2.50 3.41
N VAL A 75 8.09 -3.35 2.58
CA VAL A 75 8.34 -4.76 2.93
C VAL A 75 9.30 -4.84 4.12
N VAL A 76 10.42 -4.11 4.05
CA VAL A 76 11.41 -4.11 5.13
C VAL A 76 10.84 -3.41 6.35
N ALA A 77 10.16 -2.27 6.19
CA ALA A 77 9.50 -1.57 7.30
C ALA A 77 8.49 -2.46 8.04
N ALA A 78 7.67 -3.23 7.31
CA ALA A 78 6.71 -4.15 7.90
C ALA A 78 7.38 -5.29 8.69
N VAL A 79 8.46 -5.89 8.16
CA VAL A 79 9.20 -6.95 8.85
C VAL A 79 9.82 -6.44 10.15
N PHE A 80 10.46 -5.25 10.12
CA PHE A 80 11.04 -4.64 11.31
C PHE A 80 9.96 -4.28 12.35
N SER A 81 8.84 -3.72 11.91
CA SER A 81 7.70 -3.39 12.78
C SER A 81 7.13 -4.65 13.45
N LEU A 82 6.87 -5.70 12.68
CA LEU A 82 6.32 -6.96 13.18
C LEU A 82 7.28 -7.65 14.17
N ALA A 83 8.56 -7.73 13.83
CA ALA A 83 9.57 -8.35 14.70
C ALA A 83 9.74 -7.57 16.02
N SER A 84 9.77 -6.23 15.93
CA SER A 84 9.92 -5.36 17.11
C SER A 84 8.69 -5.43 18.00
N LEU A 85 7.48 -5.43 17.42
CA LEU A 85 6.25 -5.60 18.17
C LEU A 85 6.17 -6.98 18.84
N ALA A 86 6.53 -8.05 18.12
CA ALA A 86 6.55 -9.41 18.67
C ALA A 86 7.55 -9.56 19.82
N LEU A 87 8.74 -8.95 19.71
CA LEU A 87 9.74 -8.96 20.78
C LEU A 87 9.29 -8.11 21.96
N PHE A 88 8.72 -6.93 21.71
CA PHE A 88 8.19 -6.06 22.76
C PHE A 88 7.06 -6.73 23.53
N MET A 89 6.15 -7.43 22.85
CA MET A 89 5.06 -8.18 23.46
C MET A 89 5.53 -9.37 24.30
N LYS A 90 6.79 -9.80 24.22
CA LYS A 90 7.37 -10.78 25.17
C LYS A 90 7.77 -10.14 26.50
N LEU A 91 8.03 -8.84 26.50
CA LEU A 91 8.46 -8.08 27.67
C LEU A 91 7.30 -7.30 28.30
N TRP A 92 6.30 -6.94 27.49
CA TRP A 92 5.19 -6.09 27.88
C TRP A 92 3.86 -6.71 27.47
N HIS A 93 2.88 -6.68 28.37
CA HIS A 93 1.52 -7.13 28.11
C HIS A 93 0.51 -6.06 28.54
N PRO A 94 -0.60 -5.88 27.79
CA PRO A 94 -1.63 -4.92 28.16
C PRO A 94 -2.30 -5.30 29.47
N LYS A 95 -2.59 -4.30 30.32
CA LYS A 95 -3.27 -4.51 31.62
C LYS A 95 -4.67 -5.09 31.45
N ARG A 96 -5.33 -4.77 30.34
CA ARG A 96 -6.67 -5.26 29.99
C ARG A 96 -6.62 -5.85 28.59
N ILE A 97 -6.99 -7.12 28.47
CA ILE A 97 -7.13 -7.79 27.19
C ILE A 97 -8.57 -7.56 26.73
N TRP A 98 -8.75 -6.73 25.71
CA TRP A 98 -10.05 -6.57 25.06
C TRP A 98 -10.35 -7.82 24.22
N ARG A 99 -11.54 -8.38 24.37
CA ARG A 99 -11.99 -9.62 23.70
C ARG A 99 -13.37 -9.38 23.12
N PHE A 100 -13.64 -10.01 21.98
CA PHE A 100 -14.98 -9.95 21.41
C PHE A 100 -15.95 -10.81 22.25
N PRO A 101 -17.24 -10.42 22.36
CA PRO A 101 -18.25 -11.27 22.98
C PRO A 101 -18.34 -12.63 22.26
N GLY A 102 -17.94 -13.71 22.93
CA GLY A 102 -17.98 -15.07 22.38
C GLY A 102 -16.62 -15.72 22.07
N GLU A 103 -15.49 -15.03 22.27
CA GLU A 103 -14.16 -15.67 22.19
C GLU A 103 -13.90 -16.57 23.39
N VAL A 104 -14.15 -17.88 23.21
CA VAL A 104 -13.79 -18.92 24.18
C VAL A 104 -12.31 -19.27 24.01
N ILE A 105 -11.51 -19.07 25.06
CA ILE A 105 -10.14 -19.57 25.08
C ILE A 105 -10.18 -21.10 25.13
N SER A 106 -9.53 -21.76 24.18
CA SER A 106 -9.11 -23.15 24.35
C SER A 106 -8.20 -23.22 25.58
N ALA A 107 -8.71 -23.84 26.65
CA ALA A 107 -8.17 -23.88 28.00
C ALA A 107 -6.80 -24.57 28.09
N ALA A 108 -5.74 -23.93 27.61
CA ALA A 108 -4.37 -24.46 27.68
C ALA A 108 -3.40 -23.63 28.54
N THR A 109 -3.80 -22.46 29.08
CA THR A 109 -2.86 -21.58 29.80
C THR A 109 -3.31 -21.17 31.21
N GLU A 110 -4.51 -21.55 31.68
CA GLU A 110 -4.99 -21.17 33.03
C GLU A 110 -5.05 -22.32 34.06
N THR A 111 -4.73 -23.57 33.70
CA THR A 111 -4.88 -24.73 34.59
C THR A 111 -3.75 -24.92 35.61
N GLN A 112 -3.17 -23.84 36.15
CA GLN A 112 -2.23 -23.96 37.29
C GLN A 112 -2.55 -23.06 38.48
N ARG A 113 -3.72 -22.41 38.55
CA ARG A 113 -4.01 -21.53 39.71
C ARG A 113 -5.25 -21.80 40.55
N HIS A 114 -6.13 -22.73 40.21
CA HIS A 114 -7.16 -23.17 41.16
C HIS A 114 -7.16 -24.70 41.26
N GLY A 115 -6.67 -25.15 42.41
CA GLY A 115 -6.95 -26.50 42.91
C GLY A 115 -8.39 -26.60 43.39
N ASP A 116 -8.82 -27.85 43.47
CA ASP A 116 -10.05 -28.34 44.07
C ASP A 116 -11.37 -27.86 43.44
N GLU A 117 -11.84 -28.64 42.48
CA GLU A 117 -13.14 -29.33 42.64
C GLU A 117 -13.23 -30.49 41.65
N LYS A 118 -13.32 -31.70 42.20
CA LYS A 118 -13.56 -32.95 41.49
C LYS A 118 -15.07 -33.22 41.37
N ASP A 119 -15.35 -34.02 40.35
CA ASP A 119 -16.47 -34.96 40.19
C ASP A 119 -17.69 -34.49 39.40
N GLY A 120 -17.90 -35.18 38.26
CA GLY A 120 -19.26 -35.36 37.73
C GLY A 120 -19.42 -35.73 36.25
N LEU A 121 -18.43 -35.56 35.36
CA LEU A 121 -18.67 -35.65 33.90
C LEU A 121 -17.50 -36.26 33.09
N GLU A 122 -16.76 -37.23 33.64
CA GLU A 122 -15.50 -37.70 33.03
C GLU A 122 -15.58 -38.90 32.06
N ASN A 123 -16.79 -39.42 31.77
CA ASN A 123 -16.95 -40.68 31.03
C ASN A 123 -17.82 -40.60 29.75
N ASP A 124 -17.87 -39.46 29.07
CA ASP A 124 -18.46 -39.40 27.73
C ASP A 124 -17.39 -39.72 26.64
N PRO A 125 -17.57 -40.79 25.83
CA PRO A 125 -16.63 -41.15 24.76
C PRO A 125 -16.43 -40.04 23.71
N THR A 126 -17.42 -39.16 23.50
CA THR A 126 -17.31 -38.01 22.58
C THR A 126 -16.30 -36.97 23.08
N THR A 127 -16.19 -36.82 24.40
CA THR A 127 -15.26 -35.88 25.04
C THR A 127 -13.82 -36.41 25.01
N LYS A 128 -13.64 -37.74 25.04
CA LYS A 128 -12.33 -38.39 24.89
C LYS A 128 -11.82 -38.32 23.45
N GLU A 129 -12.67 -38.53 22.45
CA GLU A 129 -12.30 -38.36 21.03
C GLU A 129 -12.01 -36.90 20.68
N ALA A 130 -12.81 -35.95 21.17
CA ALA A 130 -12.55 -34.52 21.01
C ALA A 130 -11.24 -34.08 21.68
N LYS A 131 -10.94 -34.56 22.90
CA LYS A 131 -9.65 -34.30 23.56
C LYS A 131 -8.48 -34.97 22.85
N ARG A 132 -8.67 -36.15 22.25
CA ARG A 132 -7.62 -36.91 21.53
C ARG A 132 -7.32 -36.31 20.15
N SER A 133 -8.33 -35.80 19.44
CA SER A 133 -8.15 -35.04 18.20
C SER A 133 -7.50 -33.68 18.46
N LEU A 134 -7.91 -32.98 19.52
CA LEU A 134 -7.30 -31.72 19.97
C LEU A 134 -5.83 -31.92 20.38
N ASN A 135 -5.52 -32.97 21.15
CA ASN A 135 -4.14 -33.31 21.54
C ASN A 135 -3.27 -33.78 20.35
N SER A 136 -3.89 -34.30 19.27
CA SER A 136 -3.17 -34.67 18.05
C SER A 136 -2.78 -33.46 17.20
N ALA A 137 -3.59 -32.39 17.20
CA ALA A 137 -3.27 -31.11 16.57
C ALA A 137 -2.17 -30.35 17.35
N ILE A 138 -2.10 -30.54 18.67
CA ILE A 138 -1.08 -29.90 19.53
C ILE A 138 0.27 -30.65 19.48
N ARG A 139 0.40 -31.71 18.67
CA ARG A 139 1.60 -32.57 18.69
C ARG A 139 2.83 -31.94 18.05
N ASN A 140 2.68 -30.84 17.28
CA ASN A 140 3.82 -30.19 16.65
C ASN A 140 3.59 -28.69 16.29
N PRO A 141 3.30 -27.83 17.29
CA PRO A 141 2.85 -26.45 17.09
C PRO A 141 3.83 -25.62 16.26
N GLN A 142 5.14 -25.85 16.40
CA GLN A 142 6.15 -25.13 15.64
C GLN A 142 6.13 -25.46 14.15
N SER A 143 5.85 -26.72 13.78
CA SER A 143 5.80 -27.15 12.37
C SER A 143 4.52 -26.70 11.67
N GLU A 144 3.40 -26.64 12.39
CA GLU A 144 2.13 -26.09 11.88
C GLU A 144 2.19 -24.58 11.74
N ILE A 145 2.77 -23.88 12.72
CA ILE A 145 3.06 -22.44 12.60
C ILE A 145 3.97 -22.20 11.40
N LEU A 146 5.08 -22.93 11.26
CA LEU A 146 6.00 -22.74 10.13
C LEU A 146 5.33 -23.00 8.77
N ARG A 147 4.46 -24.02 8.67
CA ARG A 147 3.66 -24.29 7.46
C ARG A 147 2.67 -23.17 7.16
N ALA A 148 2.05 -22.57 8.18
CA ALA A 148 1.15 -21.42 7.99
C ALA A 148 1.89 -20.16 7.50
N TRP A 149 3.13 -19.97 7.94
CA TRP A 149 3.98 -18.84 7.50
C TRP A 149 4.67 -19.07 6.15
N LEU A 150 4.75 -20.30 5.67
CA LEU A 150 5.51 -20.69 4.48
C LEU A 150 5.15 -19.87 3.22
N PRO A 151 3.87 -19.64 2.86
CA PRO A 151 3.54 -18.86 1.67
C PRO A 151 3.98 -17.40 1.78
N TRP A 152 3.89 -16.83 2.98
CA TRP A 152 4.30 -15.46 3.24
C TRP A 152 5.82 -15.31 3.17
N ILE A 153 6.57 -16.26 3.73
CA ILE A 153 8.04 -16.28 3.64
C ILE A 153 8.49 -16.40 2.19
N ILE A 154 7.90 -17.32 1.42
CA ILE A 154 8.24 -17.51 -0.01
C ILE A 154 7.93 -16.23 -0.80
N LEU A 155 6.75 -15.64 -0.58
CA LEU A 155 6.37 -14.37 -1.21
C LEU A 155 7.38 -13.26 -0.87
N SER A 156 7.70 -13.07 0.41
CA SER A 156 8.64 -12.02 0.83
C SER A 156 10.02 -12.22 0.22
N VAL A 157 10.56 -13.45 0.20
CA VAL A 157 11.88 -13.73 -0.40
C VAL A 157 11.88 -13.47 -1.91
N VAL A 158 10.89 -14.01 -2.63
CA VAL A 158 10.84 -13.87 -4.10
C VAL A 158 10.61 -12.42 -4.48
N VAL A 159 9.69 -11.70 -3.83
CA VAL A 159 9.45 -10.27 -4.07
C VAL A 159 10.68 -9.44 -3.73
N PHE A 160 11.40 -9.78 -2.66
CA PHE A 160 12.65 -9.11 -2.32
C PHE A 160 13.67 -9.25 -3.44
N VAL A 161 13.90 -10.48 -3.91
CA VAL A 161 14.85 -10.77 -5.01
C VAL A 161 14.41 -10.08 -6.31
N TRP A 162 13.12 -10.11 -6.66
CA TRP A 162 12.58 -9.46 -7.87
C TRP A 162 12.61 -7.92 -7.78
N GLY A 163 12.57 -7.38 -6.56
CA GLY A 163 12.63 -5.95 -6.29
C GLY A 163 14.02 -5.35 -6.50
N LEU A 164 15.09 -6.16 -6.40
CA LEU A 164 16.46 -5.69 -6.53
C LEU A 164 16.74 -5.10 -7.92
N PRO A 165 17.42 -3.93 -8.02
CA PRO A 165 17.77 -3.33 -9.30
C PRO A 165 18.61 -4.25 -10.21
N GLN A 166 19.48 -5.07 -9.61
CA GLN A 166 20.32 -6.04 -10.32
C GLN A 166 19.46 -7.09 -11.02
N THR A 167 18.50 -7.70 -10.30
CA THR A 167 17.57 -8.67 -10.87
C THR A 167 16.73 -8.06 -11.97
N LYS A 168 16.21 -6.84 -11.76
CA LYS A 168 15.44 -6.13 -12.80
C LYS A 168 16.28 -5.88 -14.05
N ALA A 169 17.51 -5.40 -13.91
CA ALA A 169 18.41 -5.16 -15.04
C ALA A 169 18.72 -6.45 -15.81
N LEU A 170 18.92 -7.57 -15.11
CA LEU A 170 19.12 -8.89 -15.74
C LEU A 170 17.87 -9.33 -16.52
N LEU A 171 16.69 -9.22 -15.92
CA LEU A 171 15.43 -9.62 -16.56
C LEU A 171 15.04 -8.69 -17.72
N ASP A 172 15.30 -7.39 -17.60
CA ASP A 172 15.13 -6.41 -18.67
C ASP A 172 16.12 -6.66 -19.82
N GLY A 173 17.32 -7.15 -19.52
CA GLY A 173 18.30 -7.59 -20.53
C GLY A 173 17.82 -8.79 -21.34
N ILE A 174 16.95 -9.64 -20.76
CA ILE A 174 16.34 -10.77 -21.47
C ILE A 174 15.17 -10.29 -22.34
N SER A 175 14.26 -9.50 -21.77
CA SER A 175 13.03 -9.10 -22.47
C SER A 175 12.50 -7.75 -21.99
N LEU A 176 12.87 -6.69 -22.73
CA LEU A 176 12.30 -5.36 -22.59
C LEU A 176 11.95 -4.76 -23.98
N PRO A 177 10.96 -5.33 -24.70
CA PRO A 177 10.52 -4.75 -25.97
C PRO A 177 9.95 -3.34 -25.73
N LYS A 178 10.57 -2.37 -26.41
CA LYS A 178 10.12 -0.97 -26.46
C LYS A 178 9.38 -0.77 -27.77
N ILE A 179 8.07 -0.64 -27.67
CA ILE A 179 7.18 -0.52 -28.81
C ILE A 179 6.82 0.97 -28.96
N PRO A 180 7.36 1.69 -29.96
CA PRO A 180 6.89 3.04 -30.25
C PRO A 180 5.43 2.98 -30.68
N VAL A 181 4.59 3.84 -30.12
CA VAL A 181 3.15 3.86 -30.44
C VAL A 181 2.99 4.37 -31.87
N PRO A 182 2.52 3.53 -32.81
CA PRO A 182 2.40 3.92 -34.21
C PRO A 182 1.45 5.10 -34.34
N GLY A 183 1.87 6.14 -35.08
CA GLY A 183 1.05 7.32 -35.30
C GLY A 183 0.89 8.25 -34.09
N LEU A 184 1.74 8.12 -33.05
CA LEU A 184 1.78 9.06 -31.93
C LEU A 184 3.19 9.45 -31.51
N ASP A 185 4.17 8.55 -31.63
CA ASP A 185 5.55 8.83 -31.22
C ASP A 185 6.11 10.09 -31.90
N LYS A 186 6.51 11.07 -31.08
CA LYS A 186 7.07 12.37 -31.47
C LYS A 186 6.14 13.28 -32.29
N LEU A 187 4.85 12.97 -32.40
CA LEU A 187 3.88 13.85 -33.07
C LEU A 187 3.36 14.95 -32.14
N VAL A 188 3.30 14.68 -30.84
CA VAL A 188 2.86 15.67 -29.85
C VAL A 188 4.01 16.61 -29.52
N MET A 189 3.79 17.91 -29.72
CA MET A 189 4.77 18.95 -29.38
C MET A 189 4.35 19.64 -28.09
N ARG A 190 5.18 19.53 -27.06
CA ARG A 190 5.03 20.36 -25.84
C ARG A 190 5.55 21.76 -26.16
N MET A 191 4.76 22.78 -25.89
CA MET A 191 5.06 24.19 -26.17
C MET A 191 5.18 25.01 -24.87
N PRO A 192 5.82 26.20 -24.91
CA PRO A 192 5.73 27.16 -23.81
C PRO A 192 4.27 27.53 -23.48
N PRO A 193 3.91 27.72 -22.20
CA PRO A 193 4.78 27.77 -21.01
C PRO A 193 5.05 26.41 -20.35
N VAL A 194 4.53 25.31 -20.89
CA VAL A 194 4.64 23.95 -20.30
C VAL A 194 6.08 23.44 -20.32
N VAL A 195 6.81 23.76 -21.38
CA VAL A 195 8.25 23.51 -21.55
C VAL A 195 8.92 24.77 -22.08
N ALA A 196 10.16 25.04 -21.69
CA ALA A 196 10.88 26.25 -22.09
C ALA A 196 11.18 26.31 -23.59
N LYS A 197 11.38 25.15 -24.23
CA LYS A 197 11.60 25.01 -25.67
C LYS A 197 10.63 23.99 -26.24
N PRO A 198 10.13 24.16 -27.48
CA PRO A 198 9.34 23.14 -28.16
C PRO A 198 10.07 21.79 -28.18
N THR A 199 9.47 20.78 -27.56
CA THR A 199 10.04 19.42 -27.51
C THR A 199 9.00 18.40 -27.93
N ALA A 200 9.38 17.54 -28.88
CA ALA A 200 8.58 16.40 -29.28
C ALA A 200 8.49 15.39 -28.13
N GLU A 201 7.27 14.99 -27.78
CA GLU A 201 7.02 14.04 -26.70
C GLU A 201 7.09 12.60 -27.22
N ALA A 202 7.96 11.79 -26.60
CA ALA A 202 8.10 10.39 -26.97
C ALA A 202 6.92 9.56 -26.45
N ALA A 203 6.34 8.72 -27.31
CA ALA A 203 5.25 7.81 -26.97
C ALA A 203 5.73 6.37 -27.14
N ILE A 204 6.49 5.88 -26.16
CA ILE A 204 7.12 4.55 -26.18
C ILE A 204 6.49 3.66 -25.11
N PHE A 205 5.82 2.59 -25.51
CA PHE A 205 5.34 1.55 -24.62
C PHE A 205 6.47 0.58 -24.27
N SER A 206 6.89 0.58 -23.01
CA SER A 206 7.91 -0.35 -22.51
C SER A 206 7.24 -1.57 -21.89
N PHE A 207 7.34 -2.73 -22.54
CA PHE A 207 6.69 -3.95 -22.07
C PHE A 207 7.65 -4.78 -21.20
N ASN A 208 7.67 -4.47 -19.90
CA ASN A 208 8.58 -5.04 -18.91
C ASN A 208 7.99 -6.27 -18.19
N TRP A 209 7.39 -7.19 -18.94
CA TRP A 209 6.60 -8.30 -18.37
C TRP A 209 7.40 -9.21 -17.44
N LEU A 210 8.70 -9.43 -17.70
CA LEU A 210 9.51 -10.32 -16.88
C LEU A 210 10.01 -9.64 -15.60
N SER A 211 10.46 -8.38 -15.69
CA SER A 211 10.96 -7.60 -14.55
C SER A 211 9.86 -6.95 -13.69
N ALA A 212 8.61 -6.99 -14.15
CA ALA A 212 7.46 -6.52 -13.39
C ALA A 212 7.32 -7.28 -12.06
N THR A 213 7.03 -6.56 -10.97
CA THR A 213 6.84 -7.14 -9.64
C THR A 213 5.74 -8.21 -9.61
N GLY A 214 4.71 -8.06 -10.45
CA GLY A 214 3.63 -9.05 -10.59
C GLY A 214 4.12 -10.43 -11.03
N SER A 215 5.16 -10.51 -11.86
CA SER A 215 5.76 -11.77 -12.31
C SER A 215 6.49 -12.49 -11.18
N GLY A 216 7.16 -11.73 -10.30
CA GLY A 216 7.72 -12.26 -9.06
C GLY A 216 6.63 -12.81 -8.13
N ILE A 217 5.52 -12.09 -7.94
CA ILE A 217 4.37 -12.57 -7.13
C ILE A 217 3.75 -13.82 -7.74
N PHE A 218 3.59 -13.86 -9.07
CA PHE A 218 3.08 -15.03 -9.77
C PHE A 218 3.98 -16.25 -9.55
N LEU A 219 5.30 -16.11 -9.73
CA LEU A 219 6.26 -17.17 -9.47
C LEU A 219 6.23 -17.61 -8.00
N ALA A 220 6.18 -16.66 -7.06
CA ALA A 220 6.06 -16.95 -5.63
C ALA A 220 4.81 -17.76 -5.32
N SER A 221 3.68 -17.45 -5.95
CA SER A 221 2.42 -18.18 -5.76
C SER A 221 2.51 -19.63 -6.26
N ILE A 222 3.25 -19.88 -7.35
CA ILE A 222 3.48 -21.24 -7.86
C ILE A 222 4.36 -22.02 -6.89
N ILE A 223 5.48 -21.44 -6.47
CA ILE A 223 6.42 -22.07 -5.53
C ILE A 223 5.70 -22.37 -4.20
N ALA A 224 4.98 -21.39 -3.64
CA ALA A 224 4.22 -21.56 -2.41
C ALA A 224 3.11 -22.62 -2.57
N GLY A 225 2.38 -22.60 -3.68
CA GLY A 225 1.35 -23.58 -3.99
C GLY A 225 1.87 -25.01 -4.02
N LEU A 226 2.98 -25.24 -4.73
CA LEU A 226 3.63 -26.55 -4.79
C LEU A 226 4.21 -26.97 -3.43
N ALA A 227 4.81 -26.04 -2.69
CA ALA A 227 5.34 -26.30 -1.35
C ALA A 227 4.24 -26.65 -0.32
N MET A 228 3.02 -26.14 -0.51
CA MET A 228 1.83 -26.51 0.27
C MET A 228 1.18 -27.82 -0.17
N GLY A 229 1.69 -28.47 -1.22
CA GLY A 229 1.19 -29.76 -1.71
C GLY A 229 0.05 -29.67 -2.72
N TYR A 230 -0.27 -28.49 -3.27
CA TYR A 230 -1.26 -28.39 -4.35
C TYR A 230 -0.71 -28.92 -5.66
N SER A 231 -1.57 -29.58 -6.43
CA SER A 231 -1.23 -29.99 -7.80
C SER A 231 -1.26 -28.79 -8.75
N LEU A 232 -0.47 -28.86 -9.84
CA LEU A 232 -0.42 -27.79 -10.84
C LEU A 232 -1.79 -27.52 -11.49
N ARG A 233 -2.64 -28.54 -11.58
CA ARG A 233 -4.02 -28.43 -12.10
C ARG A 233 -4.91 -27.63 -11.15
N GLU A 234 -4.76 -27.81 -9.84
CA GLU A 234 -5.50 -27.04 -8.85
C GLU A 234 -5.06 -25.59 -8.83
N LEU A 235 -3.75 -25.33 -8.92
CA LEU A 235 -3.22 -23.97 -9.02
C LEU A 235 -3.78 -23.24 -10.25
N LEU A 236 -3.78 -23.88 -11.41
CA LEU A 236 -4.38 -23.30 -12.63
C LEU A 236 -5.89 -23.06 -12.49
N ARG A 237 -6.61 -23.99 -11.87
CA ARG A 237 -8.06 -23.86 -11.63
C ARG A 237 -8.36 -22.67 -10.72
N VAL A 238 -7.59 -22.51 -9.64
CA VAL A 238 -7.72 -21.37 -8.71
C VAL A 238 -7.35 -20.07 -9.42
N TYR A 239 -6.24 -20.03 -10.14
CA TYR A 239 -5.82 -18.86 -10.91
C TYR A 239 -6.92 -18.40 -11.88
N TRP A 240 -7.52 -19.33 -12.62
CA TRP A 240 -8.62 -19.01 -13.55
C TRP A 240 -9.88 -18.50 -12.86
N LYS A 241 -10.24 -19.08 -11.70
CA LYS A 241 -11.35 -18.58 -10.88
C LYS A 241 -11.07 -17.15 -10.41
N THR A 242 -9.86 -16.87 -9.92
CA THR A 242 -9.45 -15.54 -9.49
C THR A 242 -9.45 -14.56 -10.67
N LEU A 243 -8.95 -14.94 -11.84
CA LEU A 243 -8.96 -14.10 -13.04
C LEU A 243 -10.39 -13.71 -13.46
N LYS A 244 -11.32 -14.66 -13.41
CA LYS A 244 -12.75 -14.40 -13.67
C LYS A 244 -13.37 -13.46 -12.63
N LEU A 245 -12.95 -13.58 -11.37
CA LEU A 245 -13.41 -12.73 -10.27
C LEU A 245 -12.94 -11.28 -10.47
N VAL A 246 -11.66 -11.07 -10.83
CA VAL A 246 -11.06 -9.72 -10.92
C VAL A 246 -11.09 -9.11 -12.33
N ARG A 247 -11.71 -9.76 -13.32
CA ARG A 247 -11.69 -9.33 -14.74
C ARG A 247 -12.16 -7.90 -14.97
N PHE A 248 -13.20 -7.47 -14.25
CA PHE A 248 -13.74 -6.13 -14.39
C PHE A 248 -12.79 -5.11 -13.77
N SER A 249 -12.20 -5.41 -12.61
CA SER A 249 -11.16 -4.58 -12.00
C SER A 249 -9.94 -4.42 -12.90
N LEU A 250 -9.48 -5.50 -13.56
CA LEU A 250 -8.38 -5.43 -14.52
C LEU A 250 -8.70 -4.55 -15.73
N LEU A 251 -9.91 -4.68 -16.28
CA LEU A 251 -10.38 -3.83 -17.38
C LEU A 251 -10.43 -2.36 -16.96
N THR A 252 -10.94 -2.06 -15.77
CA THR A 252 -10.97 -0.69 -15.23
C THR A 252 -9.56 -0.13 -15.10
N ILE A 253 -8.62 -0.86 -14.51
CA ILE A 253 -7.22 -0.40 -14.36
C ILE A 253 -6.61 -0.08 -15.73
N ALA A 254 -6.79 -0.97 -16.71
CA ALA A 254 -6.29 -0.75 -18.07
C ALA A 254 -6.90 0.50 -18.72
N ALA A 255 -8.23 0.68 -18.59
CA ALA A 255 -8.93 1.85 -19.11
C ALA A 255 -8.49 3.15 -18.44
N MET A 256 -8.26 3.15 -17.11
CA MET A 256 -7.78 4.32 -16.38
C MET A 256 -6.36 4.72 -16.78
N MET A 257 -5.47 3.73 -16.96
CA MET A 257 -4.12 3.99 -17.49
C MET A 257 -4.18 4.57 -18.90
N ALA A 258 -5.07 4.05 -19.76
CA ALA A 258 -5.30 4.59 -21.09
C ALA A 258 -5.78 6.05 -21.03
N ILE A 259 -6.76 6.38 -20.17
CA ILE A 259 -7.23 7.76 -19.97
C ILE A 259 -6.08 8.66 -19.48
N GLY A 260 -5.25 8.20 -18.54
CA GLY A 260 -4.12 8.99 -18.04
C GLY A 260 -3.10 9.32 -19.13
N PHE A 261 -2.77 8.36 -20.00
CA PHE A 261 -1.91 8.65 -21.16
C PHE A 261 -2.61 9.51 -22.21
N THR A 262 -3.90 9.29 -22.48
CA THR A 262 -4.67 10.11 -23.43
C THR A 262 -4.76 11.57 -22.98
N THR A 263 -5.06 11.82 -21.72
CA THR A 263 -5.12 13.18 -21.13
C THR A 263 -3.76 13.87 -21.12
N ARG A 264 -2.68 13.10 -20.97
CA ARG A 264 -1.30 13.58 -21.10
C ARG A 264 -0.96 13.99 -22.53
N TYR A 265 -1.20 13.13 -23.51
CA TYR A 265 -0.85 13.39 -24.91
C TYR A 265 -1.79 14.39 -25.60
N SER A 266 -3.02 14.55 -25.10
CA SER A 266 -3.94 15.59 -25.58
C SER A 266 -3.68 16.99 -25.00
N GLY A 267 -2.75 17.12 -24.04
CA GLY A 267 -2.43 18.39 -23.38
C GLY A 267 -3.49 18.87 -22.37
N MET A 268 -4.43 18.01 -21.99
CA MET A 268 -5.43 18.31 -20.97
C MET A 268 -4.78 18.47 -19.59
N ASP A 269 -3.77 17.65 -19.28
CA ASP A 269 -2.95 17.77 -18.06
C ASP A 269 -2.29 19.15 -17.93
N ALA A 270 -1.77 19.69 -19.03
CA ALA A 270 -1.15 20.99 -19.11
C ALA A 270 -2.14 22.13 -18.93
N THR A 271 -3.31 22.03 -19.57
CA THR A 271 -4.37 23.04 -19.48
C THR A 271 -4.91 23.14 -18.05
N LEU A 272 -5.22 21.99 -17.44
CA LEU A 272 -5.66 21.95 -16.05
C LEU A 272 -4.56 22.42 -15.10
N GLY A 273 -3.30 22.05 -15.35
CA GLY A 273 -2.17 22.51 -14.53
C GLY A 273 -1.99 24.04 -14.57
N LEU A 274 -2.12 24.65 -15.75
CA LEU A 274 -2.11 26.11 -15.88
C LEU A 274 -3.29 26.79 -15.17
N ALA A 275 -4.48 26.18 -15.24
CA ALA A 275 -5.64 26.68 -14.51
C ALA A 275 -5.42 26.62 -13.00
N PHE A 276 -4.90 25.51 -12.49
CA PHE A 276 -4.60 25.34 -11.06
C PHE A 276 -3.43 26.20 -10.58
N ALA A 277 -2.51 26.61 -11.45
CA ALA A 277 -1.46 27.58 -11.08
C ALA A 277 -2.06 28.90 -10.55
N ARG A 278 -3.31 29.22 -10.89
CA ARG A 278 -4.01 30.40 -10.33
C ARG A 278 -4.37 30.27 -8.86
N THR A 279 -4.35 29.07 -8.27
CA THR A 279 -4.57 28.88 -6.82
C THR A 279 -3.44 29.45 -5.96
N GLY A 280 -2.28 29.76 -6.57
CA GLY A 280 -1.19 30.49 -5.93
C GLY A 280 -0.60 29.76 -4.72
N PHE A 281 -0.47 30.47 -3.60
CA PHE A 281 0.16 29.97 -2.38
C PHE A 281 -0.51 28.72 -1.80
N LEU A 282 -1.82 28.53 -2.00
CA LEU A 282 -2.53 27.36 -1.46
C LEU A 282 -2.41 26.11 -2.35
N TYR A 283 -1.74 26.21 -3.50
CA TYR A 283 -1.59 25.09 -4.41
C TYR A 283 -0.99 23.84 -3.77
N PRO A 284 0.05 23.89 -2.92
CA PRO A 284 0.61 22.67 -2.32
C PRO A 284 -0.41 21.88 -1.50
N PHE A 285 -1.32 22.58 -0.80
CA PHE A 285 -2.40 21.98 -0.04
C PHE A 285 -3.43 21.30 -0.96
N PHE A 286 -3.99 22.07 -1.91
CA PHE A 286 -5.02 21.53 -2.82
C PHE A 286 -4.47 20.52 -3.82
N GLY A 287 -3.22 20.67 -4.25
CA GLY A 287 -2.50 19.70 -5.07
C GLY A 287 -2.37 18.35 -4.37
N THR A 288 -2.16 18.34 -3.06
CA THR A 288 -2.18 17.08 -2.29
C THR A 288 -3.58 16.45 -2.29
N LEU A 289 -4.63 17.27 -2.13
CA LEU A 289 -6.03 16.80 -2.19
C LEU A 289 -6.45 16.32 -3.59
N LEU A 290 -5.82 16.82 -4.67
CA LEU A 290 -6.00 16.26 -6.01
C LEU A 290 -5.51 14.80 -6.07
N GLY A 291 -4.37 14.51 -5.44
CA GLY A 291 -3.87 13.13 -5.31
C GLY A 291 -4.84 12.22 -4.56
N TRP A 292 -5.34 12.70 -3.41
CA TRP A 292 -6.39 12.05 -2.60
C TRP A 292 -7.64 11.74 -3.43
N MET A 293 -8.19 12.73 -4.12
CA MET A 293 -9.37 12.57 -4.97
C MET A 293 -9.11 11.61 -6.13
N GLY A 294 -7.92 11.66 -6.73
CA GLY A 294 -7.55 10.74 -7.78
C GLY A 294 -7.54 9.29 -7.32
N VAL A 295 -7.05 8.99 -6.12
CA VAL A 295 -7.08 7.61 -5.59
C VAL A 295 -8.47 7.22 -5.14
N ALA A 296 -9.23 8.12 -4.52
CA ALA A 296 -10.62 7.87 -4.15
C ALA A 296 -11.47 7.45 -5.37
N LEU A 297 -11.25 8.08 -6.53
CA LEU A 297 -11.95 7.76 -7.78
C LEU A 297 -11.38 6.53 -8.49
N THR A 298 -10.05 6.33 -8.46
CA THR A 298 -9.37 5.27 -9.23
C THR A 298 -9.19 3.96 -8.49
N GLY A 299 -9.21 3.96 -7.16
CA GLY A 299 -8.79 2.84 -6.30
C GLY A 299 -7.29 2.53 -6.33
N SER A 300 -6.46 3.34 -7.00
CA SER A 300 -5.04 3.01 -7.21
C SER A 300 -4.14 4.25 -7.25
N ASP A 301 -3.14 4.27 -6.36
CA ASP A 301 -2.07 5.29 -6.39
C ASP A 301 -1.35 5.32 -7.73
N THR A 302 -1.19 4.17 -8.39
CA THR A 302 -0.51 4.12 -9.69
C THR A 302 -1.34 4.83 -10.76
N SER A 303 -2.65 4.56 -10.81
CA SER A 303 -3.56 5.20 -11.77
C SER A 303 -3.70 6.69 -11.49
N SER A 304 -3.85 7.10 -10.23
CA SER A 304 -3.90 8.52 -9.83
C SER A 304 -2.60 9.25 -10.18
N ASN A 305 -1.45 8.63 -9.92
CA ASN A 305 -0.15 9.20 -10.28
C ASN A 305 0.01 9.37 -11.79
N VAL A 306 -0.51 8.44 -12.60
CA VAL A 306 -0.49 8.57 -14.06
C VAL A 306 -1.44 9.66 -14.54
N LEU A 307 -2.61 9.80 -13.91
CA LEU A 307 -3.63 10.78 -14.28
C LEU A 307 -3.25 12.22 -13.92
N PHE A 308 -2.67 12.44 -12.74
CA PHE A 308 -2.42 13.79 -12.21
C PHE A 308 -0.95 14.13 -12.01
N GLY A 309 -0.02 13.18 -12.09
CA GLY A 309 1.40 13.45 -11.85
C GLY A 309 2.01 14.51 -12.78
N SER A 310 1.70 14.43 -14.08
CA SER A 310 2.17 15.43 -15.05
C SER A 310 1.60 16.83 -14.75
N LEU A 311 0.30 16.92 -14.45
CA LEU A 311 -0.36 18.15 -14.02
C LEU A 311 0.35 18.79 -12.82
N GLN A 312 0.72 17.98 -11.82
CA GLN A 312 1.41 18.45 -10.61
C GLN A 312 2.77 19.06 -10.93
N LYS A 313 3.55 18.39 -11.79
CA LYS A 313 4.84 18.89 -12.26
C LYS A 313 4.70 20.22 -13.01
N ILE A 314 3.73 20.32 -13.92
CA ILE A 314 3.52 21.51 -14.75
C ILE A 314 3.14 22.69 -13.86
N THR A 315 2.16 22.50 -12.99
CA THR A 315 1.69 23.55 -12.07
C THR A 315 2.79 24.00 -11.12
N ALA A 316 3.55 23.07 -10.55
CA ALA A 316 4.70 23.39 -9.69
C ALA A 316 5.72 24.27 -10.42
N THR A 317 6.02 23.95 -11.68
CA THR A 317 6.95 24.73 -12.51
C THR A 317 6.43 26.14 -12.75
N GLN A 318 5.12 26.32 -13.02
CA GLN A 318 4.52 27.65 -13.20
C GLN A 318 4.53 28.49 -11.92
N LEU A 319 4.40 27.85 -10.76
CA LEU A 319 4.40 28.50 -9.45
C LEU A 319 5.79 28.68 -8.83
N GLY A 320 6.86 28.24 -9.50
CA GLY A 320 8.21 28.26 -8.94
C GLY A 320 8.40 27.30 -7.76
N LEU A 321 7.54 26.29 -7.62
CA LEU A 321 7.61 25.24 -6.60
C LEU A 321 8.44 24.06 -7.08
N SER A 322 8.94 23.24 -6.15
CA SER A 322 9.65 22.00 -6.50
C SER A 322 8.71 21.01 -7.21
N PRO A 323 9.01 20.59 -8.45
CA PRO A 323 8.22 19.57 -9.13
C PRO A 323 8.25 18.23 -8.42
N THR A 324 9.37 17.89 -7.77
CA THR A 324 9.54 16.66 -6.99
C THR A 324 8.65 16.66 -5.76
N LEU A 325 8.55 17.79 -5.04
CA LEU A 325 7.64 17.95 -3.90
C LEU A 325 6.18 17.73 -4.32
N MET A 326 5.72 18.40 -5.37
CA MET A 326 4.32 18.34 -5.78
C MET A 326 3.95 17.01 -6.44
N ALA A 327 4.85 16.42 -7.22
CA ALA A 327 4.66 15.08 -7.74
C ALA A 327 4.58 14.05 -6.60
N ALA A 328 5.47 14.14 -5.59
CA ALA A 328 5.43 13.27 -4.42
C ALA A 328 4.15 13.47 -3.59
N ALA A 329 3.71 14.73 -3.41
CA ALA A 329 2.49 15.07 -2.70
C ALA A 329 1.25 14.43 -3.33
N ASN A 330 1.21 14.28 -4.65
CA ASN A 330 0.15 13.55 -5.35
C ASN A 330 0.05 12.10 -4.88
N SER A 331 1.19 11.43 -4.75
CA SER A 331 1.22 10.04 -4.27
C SER A 331 0.93 9.96 -2.78
N SER A 332 1.49 10.85 -1.96
CA SER A 332 1.31 10.85 -0.50
C SER A 332 -0.13 11.17 -0.09
N GLY A 333 -0.77 12.14 -0.74
CA GLY A 333 -2.20 12.42 -0.57
C GLY A 333 -3.07 11.29 -1.10
N GLY A 334 -2.65 10.66 -2.20
CA GLY A 334 -3.32 9.51 -2.80
C GLY A 334 -3.54 8.35 -1.83
N VAL A 335 -2.52 8.01 -1.03
CA VAL A 335 -2.62 6.92 -0.04
C VAL A 335 -3.82 7.12 0.90
N MET A 336 -4.10 8.37 1.30
CA MET A 336 -5.23 8.68 2.18
C MET A 336 -6.58 8.50 1.47
N GLY A 337 -6.64 8.68 0.15
CA GLY A 337 -7.84 8.50 -0.66
C GLY A 337 -8.28 7.04 -0.79
N LYS A 338 -7.35 6.11 -0.57
CA LYS A 338 -7.62 4.66 -0.65
C LYS A 338 -8.62 4.14 0.38
N MET A 339 -8.80 4.86 1.49
CA MET A 339 -9.82 4.49 2.49
C MET A 339 -11.25 4.65 1.96
N ILE A 340 -11.48 5.58 1.03
CA ILE A 340 -12.81 5.91 0.51
C ILE A 340 -13.02 5.42 -0.92
N ASP A 341 -12.06 4.68 -1.47
CA ASP A 341 -12.22 4.12 -2.80
C ASP A 341 -13.23 2.97 -2.78
N ALA A 342 -14.08 2.93 -3.81
CA ALA A 342 -15.18 1.97 -3.88
C ALA A 342 -14.69 0.51 -3.91
N GLN A 343 -13.50 0.25 -4.47
CA GLN A 343 -12.97 -1.12 -4.57
C GLN A 343 -12.56 -1.65 -3.19
N SER A 344 -11.85 -0.84 -2.41
CA SER A 344 -11.45 -1.18 -1.05
C SER A 344 -12.65 -1.37 -0.13
N ILE A 345 -13.70 -0.55 -0.27
CA ILE A 345 -14.93 -0.67 0.53
C ILE A 345 -15.68 -1.97 0.20
N VAL A 346 -15.81 -2.32 -1.07
CA VAL A 346 -16.45 -3.58 -1.49
C VAL A 346 -15.64 -4.80 -1.04
N VAL A 347 -14.31 -4.73 -1.10
CA VAL A 347 -13.44 -5.80 -0.57
C VAL A 347 -13.61 -5.92 0.94
N ALA A 348 -13.71 -4.80 1.66
CA ALA A 348 -13.95 -4.82 3.10
C ALA A 348 -15.32 -5.43 3.45
N SER A 349 -16.41 -5.03 2.77
CA SER A 349 -17.76 -5.56 3.04
C SER A 349 -17.85 -7.07 2.76
N THR A 350 -17.21 -7.53 1.68
CA THR A 350 -17.17 -8.95 1.34
C THR A 350 -16.32 -9.78 2.31
N ALA A 351 -15.19 -9.24 2.79
CA ALA A 351 -14.32 -9.91 3.76
C ALA A 351 -14.98 -10.06 5.15
N THR A 352 -15.73 -9.03 5.58
CA THR A 352 -16.45 -9.05 6.87
C THR A 352 -17.83 -9.71 6.78
N ARG A 353 -18.24 -10.14 5.57
CA ARG A 353 -19.59 -10.66 5.26
C ARG A 353 -20.70 -9.67 5.61
N TRP A 354 -20.40 -8.37 5.54
CA TRP A 354 -21.33 -7.29 5.85
C TRP A 354 -21.86 -6.63 4.57
N TYR A 355 -22.49 -7.45 3.72
CA TYR A 355 -22.97 -7.04 2.40
C TYR A 355 -24.07 -5.98 2.48
N GLY A 356 -24.11 -5.06 1.51
CA GLY A 356 -25.15 -4.03 1.41
C GLY A 356 -24.97 -2.84 2.36
N HIS A 357 -23.90 -2.84 3.16
CA HIS A 357 -23.57 -1.77 4.11
C HIS A 357 -22.36 -0.93 3.65
N GLU A 358 -22.02 -0.98 2.35
CA GLU A 358 -20.90 -0.23 1.77
C GLU A 358 -21.04 1.28 2.01
N GLY A 359 -22.28 1.79 1.96
CA GLY A 359 -22.58 3.20 2.23
C GLY A 359 -22.30 3.62 3.68
N ASP A 360 -22.52 2.73 4.65
CA ASP A 360 -22.25 3.01 6.06
C ASP A 360 -20.74 3.00 6.34
N ILE A 361 -20.02 2.06 5.72
CA ILE A 361 -18.56 2.03 5.74
C ILE A 361 -18.02 3.33 5.15
N LEU A 362 -18.47 3.72 3.95
CA LEU A 362 -18.05 4.96 3.28
C LEU A 362 -18.27 6.18 4.15
N ARG A 363 -19.47 6.37 4.71
CA ARG A 363 -19.81 7.52 5.57
C ARG A 363 -18.90 7.60 6.79
N TYR A 364 -18.59 6.47 7.40
CA TYR A 364 -17.71 6.42 8.56
C TYR A 364 -16.26 6.77 8.18
N VAL A 365 -15.68 6.13 7.16
CA VAL A 365 -14.28 6.31 6.78
C VAL A 365 -14.01 7.63 6.05
N PHE A 366 -15.04 8.26 5.46
CA PHE A 366 -14.91 9.52 4.72
C PHE A 366 -14.23 10.63 5.54
N PHE A 367 -14.71 10.87 6.76
CA PHE A 367 -14.15 11.91 7.62
C PHE A 367 -12.70 11.61 8.02
N HIS A 368 -12.39 10.34 8.27
CA HIS A 368 -11.03 9.89 8.63
C HIS A 368 -10.07 10.11 7.45
N SER A 369 -10.50 9.78 6.24
CA SER A 369 -9.75 9.98 5.01
C SER A 369 -9.50 11.45 4.71
N LEU A 370 -10.53 12.29 4.80
CA LEU A 370 -10.41 13.73 4.55
C LEU A 370 -9.50 14.40 5.59
N ALA A 371 -9.62 14.02 6.87
CA ALA A 371 -8.78 14.56 7.94
C ALA A 371 -7.30 14.23 7.70
N LEU A 372 -6.98 12.96 7.42
CA LEU A 372 -5.61 12.54 7.13
C LEU A 372 -5.08 13.19 5.85
N ALA A 373 -5.89 13.30 4.79
CA ALA A 373 -5.49 13.99 3.56
C ALA A 373 -5.22 15.49 3.79
N THR A 374 -6.02 16.15 4.63
CA THR A 374 -5.83 17.55 5.03
C THR A 374 -4.52 17.72 5.79
N LEU A 375 -4.20 16.80 6.72
CA LEU A 375 -2.94 16.82 7.45
C LEU A 375 -1.73 16.64 6.51
N VAL A 376 -1.81 15.74 5.51
CA VAL A 376 -0.76 15.61 4.48
C VAL A 376 -0.66 16.90 3.67
N GLY A 377 -1.78 17.51 3.29
CA GLY A 377 -1.79 18.79 2.57
C GLY A 377 -1.14 19.92 3.36
N ILE A 378 -1.39 20.00 4.67
CA ILE A 378 -0.74 20.97 5.57
C ILE A 378 0.76 20.70 5.63
N LEU A 379 1.18 19.44 5.78
CA LEU A 379 2.61 19.10 5.78
C LEU A 379 3.28 19.52 4.47
N VAL A 380 2.66 19.26 3.33
CA VAL A 380 3.19 19.63 2.00
C VAL A 380 3.26 21.15 1.84
N LEU A 381 2.26 21.89 2.32
CA LEU A 381 2.28 23.35 2.35
C LEU A 381 3.43 23.88 3.21
N LEU A 382 3.64 23.30 4.40
CA LEU A 382 4.76 23.66 5.26
C LEU A 382 6.10 23.28 4.61
N GLN A 383 6.22 22.15 3.92
CA GLN A 383 7.43 21.79 3.17
C GLN A 383 7.73 22.76 2.04
N ALA A 384 6.70 23.25 1.35
CA ALA A 384 6.85 24.20 0.24
C ALA A 384 7.41 25.55 0.69
N TYR A 385 7.02 26.05 1.87
CA TYR A 385 7.29 27.44 2.26
C TYR A 385 8.09 27.61 3.56
N VAL A 386 8.02 26.67 4.49
CA VAL A 386 8.65 26.77 5.83
C VAL A 386 9.82 25.80 5.94
N PHE A 387 9.59 24.51 5.69
CA PHE A 387 10.58 23.44 5.82
C PHE A 387 11.21 23.08 4.47
N THR A 388 11.71 24.08 3.75
CA THR A 388 12.29 23.91 2.41
C THR A 388 13.54 23.02 2.40
N SER A 389 14.21 22.88 3.55
CA SER A 389 15.33 21.94 3.74
C SER A 389 14.93 20.47 3.60
N MET A 390 13.65 20.13 3.80
CA MET A 390 13.14 18.78 3.62
C MET A 390 12.91 18.44 2.16
N ILE A 391 12.90 19.40 1.23
CA ILE A 391 12.70 19.15 -0.19
C ILE A 391 13.94 18.46 -0.77
N VAL A 392 13.72 17.34 -1.46
CA VAL A 392 14.77 16.68 -2.24
C VAL A 392 15.04 17.51 -3.49
N LYS A 393 16.30 17.91 -3.67
CA LYS A 393 16.77 18.70 -4.82
C LYS A 393 17.23 17.80 -5.95
#